data_AF-A0A651F4B7-F1
#
_entry.id   AF-A0A651F4B7-F1
#
_cell.length_a   1.000
_cell.length_b   1.000
_cell.length_c   1.000
_cell.angle_alpha   90.00
_cell.angle_beta   90.00
_cell.angle_gamma   90.00
#
_symmetry.space_group_name_H-M   'P 1'
#
loop_
_entity.id
_entity.type
_entity.pdbx_description
1 polymer ?
#
loop_
_entity_poly.entity_id
_entity_poly.type
_entity_poly.pdbx_seq_one_letter_code
_entity_poly.pdbx_strand_id
1 'polypeptide(L)'
;MPVMFMMIAIFLFSLWTPVINFCIQSINLWEFIFWTELICFTLSFIILKVILSKNAVKHKRLRDLSAREVMIFSASGFCRVAAMGLLFISFFYLSVAAAISVYDFWPIIALYLTPALVSKDWSRVTPREIVYSLVAVGGVVLLLMPETRAEFFAAEENPLKRWGILLLPLISGLLNALSGVINNGLVSKMQIKDHPFLSIFVVDINYGFFCVIFAAIGWAASPYFMADASSTYTPAAVGGMLFFSLVIVVLGRLSFVLARARAKMDLMVLWFILPILTLFWLWLFGMAEITGEIVLGAAMITVANLLISARPDDRISYPATLISLLLVSVYCFFTNGLDVEDYYEAISVPLFFYAIIVAFLMERLIRRDRFEEDIVVEITRHVEQKGPRDVKKKVALINQVTSIIKTNDLDEVDKRYQKIRNAGHKWLLDMTDKLDALVLSRLQGANFGEMLVLLLIGFVSILSLAVYRPPYFLGDAFAIILSAATVFVFFTTVDLIRLRRKFFLDVDAKGRFKLSKEVTRITRLDTIVSIILVMVVVTAMMGVMWFQYDDIYMSDR
;
A
#
# COMPACT_ATOMS: atom_id res chain seq x y z
N MET A 1 -14.02 16.25 12.16
CA MET A 1 -12.96 16.67 13.11
C MET A 1 -11.70 15.80 13.06
N PRO A 2 -11.72 14.45 13.13
CA PRO A 2 -10.49 13.63 13.11
C PRO A 2 -9.64 13.82 11.85
N VAL A 3 -10.30 13.86 10.68
CA VAL A 3 -9.65 14.15 9.38
C VAL A 3 -8.93 15.51 9.40
N MET A 4 -9.55 16.54 9.97
CA MET A 4 -8.95 17.88 10.07
C MET A 4 -7.66 17.87 10.90
N PHE A 5 -7.64 17.18 12.05
CA PHE A 5 -6.42 17.01 12.83
C PHE A 5 -5.34 16.23 12.08
N MET A 6 -5.72 15.22 11.29
CA MET A 6 -4.78 14.49 10.45
C MET A 6 -4.20 15.40 9.37
N MET A 7 -5.02 16.20 8.69
CA MET A 7 -4.58 17.16 7.67
C MET A 7 -3.66 18.24 8.26
N ILE A 8 -3.94 18.74 9.47
CA ILE A 8 -3.05 19.66 10.17
C ILE A 8 -1.71 18.98 10.45
N ALA A 9 -1.71 17.73 10.93
CA ALA A 9 -0.49 16.98 11.16
C ALA A 9 0.32 16.82 9.87
N ILE A 10 -0.32 16.38 8.78
CA ILE A 10 0.31 16.21 7.46
C ILE A 10 0.89 17.54 6.96
N PHE A 11 0.14 18.63 7.04
CA PHE A 11 0.61 19.96 6.65
C PHE A 11 1.85 20.37 7.45
N LEU A 12 1.79 20.26 8.78
CA LEU A 12 2.91 20.62 9.66
C LEU A 12 4.14 19.74 9.39
N PHE A 13 3.94 18.42 9.32
CA PHE A 13 5.02 17.50 9.02
C PHE A 13 5.54 17.68 7.59
N SER A 14 4.81 18.22 6.62
CA SER A 14 5.35 18.46 5.27
C SER A 14 6.32 19.64 5.20
N LEU A 15 6.19 20.60 6.12
CA LEU A 15 7.05 21.79 6.21
C LEU A 15 8.41 21.51 6.84
N TRP A 16 8.59 20.30 7.39
CA TRP A 16 9.77 19.94 8.16
C TRP A 16 11.05 19.99 7.33
N THR A 17 11.01 19.50 6.08
CA THR A 17 12.16 19.39 5.20
C THR A 17 12.78 20.74 4.83
N PRO A 18 12.02 21.74 4.33
CA PRO A 18 12.61 23.05 4.02
C PRO A 18 13.16 23.74 5.27
N VAL A 19 12.50 23.59 6.42
CA VAL A 19 12.96 24.19 7.68
C VAL A 19 14.28 23.56 8.14
N ILE A 20 14.39 22.23 8.09
CA ILE A 20 15.64 21.54 8.44
C ILE A 20 16.75 21.95 7.48
N ASN A 21 16.50 21.90 6.17
CA ASN A 21 17.50 22.24 5.17
C ASN A 21 18.07 23.65 5.40
N PHE A 22 17.21 24.60 5.76
CA PHE A 22 17.63 25.94 6.17
C PHE A 22 18.45 25.94 7.48
N CYS A 23 18.01 25.22 8.52
CA CYS A 23 18.68 25.25 9.83
C CYS A 23 20.05 24.56 9.82
N ILE A 24 20.20 23.44 9.12
CA ILE A 24 21.45 22.65 9.11
C ILE A 24 22.60 23.33 8.33
N GLN A 25 22.30 24.39 7.57
CA GLN A 25 23.32 25.25 6.96
C GLN A 25 24.04 26.12 7.99
N SER A 26 23.39 26.42 9.12
CA SER A 26 23.95 27.29 10.18
C SER A 26 24.27 26.54 11.47
N ILE A 27 23.52 25.49 11.79
CA ILE A 27 23.64 24.75 13.05
C ILE A 27 24.13 23.34 12.73
N ASN A 28 25.11 22.86 13.49
CA ASN A 28 25.59 21.49 13.42
C ASN A 28 24.41 20.50 13.54
N LEU A 29 24.43 19.49 12.68
CA LEU A 29 23.42 18.46 12.57
C LEU A 29 22.97 17.86 13.91
N TRP A 30 23.95 17.40 14.69
CA TRP A 30 23.72 16.65 15.92
C TRP A 30 23.28 17.57 17.05
N GLU A 31 23.77 18.81 17.02
CA GLU A 31 23.30 19.87 17.91
C GLU A 31 21.84 20.23 17.63
N PHE A 32 21.46 20.34 16.36
CA PHE A 32 20.06 20.55 15.95
C PHE A 32 19.15 19.40 16.40
N ILE A 33 19.56 18.14 16.22
CA ILE A 33 18.82 16.96 16.70
C ILE A 33 18.69 17.00 18.23
N PHE A 34 19.78 17.28 18.94
CA PHE A 34 19.77 17.37 20.40
C PHE A 34 18.79 18.42 20.92
N TRP A 35 18.86 19.65 20.42
CA TRP A 35 17.95 20.72 20.84
C TRP A 35 16.50 20.38 20.51
N THR A 36 16.24 19.81 19.32
CA THR A 36 14.91 19.37 18.94
C THR A 36 14.33 18.37 19.93
N GLU A 37 15.07 17.29 20.22
CA GLU A 37 14.59 16.23 21.12
C GLU A 37 14.47 16.75 22.55
N LEU A 38 15.37 17.63 23.00
CA LEU A 38 15.31 18.25 24.33
C LEU A 38 14.07 19.13 24.50
N ILE A 39 13.77 19.97 23.51
CA ILE A 39 12.57 20.83 23.51
C ILE A 39 11.31 19.95 23.50
N CYS A 40 11.26 18.95 22.63
CA CYS A 40 10.12 18.04 22.51
C CYS A 40 9.86 17.27 23.81
N PHE A 41 10.93 16.73 24.43
CA PHE A 41 10.87 16.05 25.71
C PHE A 41 10.36 16.99 26.81
N THR A 42 10.95 18.18 26.92
CA THR A 42 10.59 19.17 27.95
C THR A 42 9.13 19.60 27.83
N LEU A 43 8.66 19.89 26.62
CA LEU A 43 7.28 20.30 26.40
C LEU A 43 6.29 19.15 26.65
N SER A 44 6.61 17.93 26.21
CA SER A 44 5.81 16.75 26.49
C SER A 44 5.70 16.50 28.00
N PHE A 45 6.80 16.69 28.74
CA PHE A 45 6.83 16.59 30.19
C PHE A 45 5.95 17.65 30.87
N ILE A 46 6.03 18.90 30.43
CA ILE A 46 5.18 20.00 30.94
C ILE A 46 3.70 19.70 30.68
N ILE A 47 3.36 19.31 29.45
CA ILE A 47 1.98 18.95 29.08
C ILE A 47 1.46 17.80 29.93
N LEU A 48 2.25 16.73 30.11
CA LEU A 48 1.86 15.61 30.96
C LEU A 48 1.63 16.06 32.41
N LYS A 49 2.53 16.89 32.97
CA LYS A 49 2.39 17.42 34.33
C LYS A 49 1.11 18.23 34.50
N VAL A 50 0.78 19.09 33.54
CA VAL A 50 -0.45 19.88 33.55
C VAL A 50 -1.69 18.96 33.49
N ILE A 51 -1.70 17.95 32.63
CA ILE A 51 -2.82 17.01 32.51
C ILE A 51 -2.99 16.20 33.80
N LEU A 52 -1.91 15.69 34.38
CA LEU A 52 -1.91 14.91 35.63
C LEU A 52 -2.30 15.74 36.85
N SER A 53 -1.99 17.04 36.86
CA SER A 53 -2.43 17.92 37.96
C SER A 53 -3.95 18.03 38.06
N LYS A 54 -4.64 17.84 36.92
CA LYS A 54 -6.11 17.90 36.84
C LYS A 54 -6.77 16.53 37.03
N ASN A 55 -6.08 15.46 36.65
CA ASN A 55 -6.60 14.10 36.69
C ASN A 55 -5.70 13.25 37.59
N ALA A 56 -6.20 12.83 38.76
CA ALA A 56 -5.48 12.01 39.74
C ALA A 56 -5.26 10.56 39.26
N VAL A 57 -4.60 10.39 38.11
CA VAL A 57 -4.42 9.12 37.42
C VAL A 57 -3.00 8.61 37.66
N LYS A 58 -2.88 7.39 38.17
CA LYS A 58 -1.59 6.71 38.35
C LYS A 58 -1.05 6.29 36.98
N HIS A 59 0.23 6.52 36.75
CA HIS A 59 0.96 6.11 35.54
C HIS A 59 2.33 5.57 35.95
N LYS A 60 2.89 4.65 35.14
CA LYS A 60 4.25 4.15 35.33
C LYS A 60 5.26 5.25 35.00
N ARG A 61 6.16 5.55 35.93
CA ARG A 61 7.32 6.42 35.71
C ARG A 61 8.50 5.60 35.20
N LEU A 62 9.54 6.27 34.71
CA LEU A 62 10.79 5.63 34.27
C LEU A 62 11.35 4.64 35.31
N ARG A 63 11.23 4.97 36.61
CA ARG A 63 11.70 4.13 37.74
C ARG A 63 10.86 2.86 37.94
N ASP A 64 9.64 2.84 37.44
CA ASP A 64 8.70 1.72 37.57
C ASP A 64 8.79 0.76 36.36
N LEU A 65 9.69 1.05 35.41
CA LEU A 65 9.92 0.23 34.24
C LEU A 65 10.83 -0.95 34.57
N SER A 66 10.47 -2.13 34.06
CA SER A 66 11.35 -3.29 34.08
C SER A 66 12.61 -3.05 33.23
N ALA A 67 13.72 -3.74 33.55
CA ALA A 67 14.96 -3.65 32.77
C ALA A 67 14.73 -3.94 31.27
N ARG A 68 13.81 -4.85 30.96
CA ARG A 68 13.39 -5.16 29.59
C ARG A 68 12.69 -3.97 28.92
N GLU A 69 11.76 -3.30 29.60
CA GLU A 69 11.08 -2.11 29.06
C GLU A 69 12.08 -0.98 28.84
N VAL A 70 13.00 -0.74 29.78
CA VAL A 70 14.10 0.24 29.65
C VAL A 70 14.96 -0.05 28.43
N MET A 71 15.37 -1.31 28.23
CA MET A 71 16.15 -1.72 27.05
C MET A 71 15.38 -1.46 25.75
N ILE A 72 14.08 -1.75 25.70
CA ILE A 72 13.26 -1.53 24.51
C ILE A 72 13.09 -0.03 24.21
N PHE A 73 12.84 0.80 25.23
CA PHE A 73 12.79 2.26 25.07
C PHE A 73 14.13 2.82 24.60
N SER A 74 15.24 2.37 25.19
CA SER A 74 16.58 2.75 24.80
C SER A 74 16.86 2.37 23.33
N ALA A 75 16.55 1.14 22.92
CA ALA A 75 16.73 0.71 21.54
C ALA A 75 15.88 1.52 20.56
N SER A 76 14.61 1.81 20.91
CA SER A 76 13.71 2.62 20.08
C SER A 76 14.20 4.06 19.95
N GLY A 77 14.68 4.67 21.04
CA GLY A 77 15.25 6.01 21.04
C GLY A 77 16.55 6.11 20.25
N PHE A 78 17.45 5.14 20.41
CA PHE A 78 18.66 5.03 19.59
C PHE A 78 18.33 4.95 18.10
N CYS A 79 17.41 4.05 17.71
CA CYS A 79 17.00 3.90 16.32
C CYS A 79 16.44 5.20 15.73
N ARG A 80 15.69 5.99 16.52
CA ARG A 80 15.15 7.27 16.07
C ARG A 80 16.23 8.31 15.82
N VAL A 81 17.13 8.50 16.78
CA VAL A 81 18.22 9.48 16.67
C VAL A 81 19.16 9.09 15.54
N ALA A 82 19.49 7.81 15.43
CA ALA A 82 20.27 7.28 14.32
C ALA A 82 19.56 7.47 12.97
N ALA A 83 18.23 7.24 12.88
CA ALA A 83 17.48 7.51 11.67
C ALA A 83 17.58 9.00 11.26
N MET A 84 17.36 9.93 12.19
CA MET A 84 17.47 11.37 11.89
C MET A 84 18.89 11.75 11.46
N GLY A 85 19.91 11.26 12.18
CA GLY A 85 21.30 11.48 11.84
C GLY A 85 21.64 11.01 10.43
N LEU A 86 21.32 9.75 10.09
CA LEU A 86 21.60 9.18 8.77
C LEU A 86 20.84 9.91 7.65
N LEU A 87 19.60 10.31 7.88
CA LEU A 87 18.83 11.06 6.91
C LEU A 87 19.46 12.42 6.66
N PHE A 88 19.79 13.17 7.70
CA PHE A 88 20.32 14.51 7.48
C PHE A 88 21.75 14.46 6.95
N ILE A 89 22.54 13.44 7.31
CA ILE A 89 23.82 13.16 6.65
C ILE A 89 23.60 12.97 5.15
N SER A 90 22.53 12.27 4.73
CA SER A 90 22.24 12.07 3.32
C SER A 90 21.93 13.37 2.54
N PHE A 91 21.46 14.43 3.20
CA PHE A 91 21.24 15.74 2.55
C PHE A 91 22.52 16.43 2.10
N PHE A 92 23.68 16.06 2.67
CA PHE A 92 24.97 16.58 2.20
C PHE A 92 25.46 15.92 0.92
N TYR A 93 24.88 14.77 0.54
CA TYR A 93 25.38 13.95 -0.56
C TYR A 93 24.34 13.68 -1.66
N LEU A 94 23.06 13.79 -1.35
CA LEU A 94 21.94 13.58 -2.27
C LEU A 94 21.08 14.83 -2.30
N SER A 95 20.32 15.02 -3.38
CA SER A 95 19.26 16.04 -3.35
C SER A 95 18.30 15.79 -2.18
N VAL A 96 17.89 16.86 -1.52
CA VAL A 96 16.98 16.80 -0.37
C VAL A 96 15.68 16.10 -0.76
N ALA A 97 15.20 16.33 -1.99
CA ALA A 97 14.01 15.69 -2.54
C ALA A 97 14.18 14.16 -2.69
N ALA A 98 15.31 13.69 -3.24
CA ALA A 98 15.58 12.26 -3.38
C ALA A 98 15.69 11.59 -2.00
N ALA A 99 16.50 12.15 -1.10
CA ALA A 99 16.71 11.61 0.24
C ALA A 99 15.40 11.47 1.04
N ILE A 100 14.53 12.49 1.01
CA ILE A 100 13.24 12.45 1.72
C ILE A 100 12.29 11.41 1.12
N SER A 101 12.24 11.33 -0.21
CA SER A 101 11.30 10.45 -0.90
C SER A 101 11.65 8.99 -0.67
N VAL A 102 12.95 8.68 -0.60
CA VAL A 102 13.44 7.35 -0.23
C VAL A 102 13.21 7.06 1.26
N TYR A 103 13.42 8.03 2.13
CA TYR A 103 13.10 7.89 3.56
C TYR A 103 11.62 7.57 3.80
N ASP A 104 10.71 8.20 3.04
CA ASP A 104 9.27 8.00 3.12
C ASP A 104 8.80 6.60 2.67
N PHE A 105 9.71 5.72 2.26
CA PHE A 105 9.46 4.28 2.07
C PHE A 105 9.27 3.51 3.40
N TRP A 106 9.61 4.11 4.54
CA TRP A 106 9.54 3.46 5.86
C TRP A 106 8.18 2.81 6.23
N PRO A 107 6.98 3.27 5.82
CA PRO A 107 5.72 2.63 6.18
C PRO A 107 5.60 1.20 5.62
N ILE A 108 6.15 0.96 4.43
CA ILE A 108 6.18 -0.36 3.81
C ILE A 108 7.08 -1.29 4.60
N ILE A 109 8.25 -0.81 5.03
CA ILE A 109 9.14 -1.56 5.92
C ILE A 109 8.42 -1.88 7.25
N ALA A 110 7.69 -0.92 7.81
CA ALA A 110 6.94 -1.10 9.06
C ALA A 110 5.86 -2.20 8.94
N LEU A 111 5.25 -2.37 7.76
CA LEU A 111 4.29 -3.45 7.48
C LEU A 111 4.90 -4.84 7.73
N TYR A 112 6.16 -5.06 7.34
CA TYR A 112 6.86 -6.33 7.54
C TYR A 112 7.47 -6.45 8.93
N LEU A 113 7.92 -5.34 9.52
CA LEU A 113 8.49 -5.34 10.87
C LEU A 113 7.45 -5.59 11.96
N THR A 114 6.22 -5.11 11.78
CA THR A 114 5.12 -5.29 12.75
C THR A 114 4.82 -6.77 13.06
N PRO A 115 4.58 -7.65 12.08
CA PRO A 115 4.39 -9.07 12.32
C PRO A 115 5.68 -9.75 12.75
N ALA A 116 6.85 -9.34 12.27
CA ALA A 116 8.12 -9.93 12.70
C ALA A 116 8.41 -9.68 14.19
N LEU A 117 8.13 -8.49 14.71
CA LEU A 117 8.60 -8.06 16.03
C LEU A 117 7.50 -7.93 17.08
N VAL A 118 6.27 -7.56 16.69
CA VAL A 118 5.20 -7.20 17.63
C VAL A 118 4.07 -8.24 17.62
N SER A 119 3.39 -8.43 16.48
CA SER A 119 2.20 -9.29 16.46
C SER A 119 2.50 -10.78 16.27
N LYS A 120 3.69 -11.14 15.77
CA LYS A 120 4.09 -12.53 15.43
C LYS A 120 3.12 -13.25 14.49
N ASP A 121 2.34 -12.47 13.74
CA ASP A 121 1.22 -12.95 12.95
C ASP A 121 1.40 -12.51 11.49
N TRP A 122 2.07 -13.36 10.70
CA TRP A 122 2.31 -13.16 9.27
C TRP A 122 1.06 -13.32 8.42
N SER A 123 -0.04 -13.84 8.96
CA SER A 123 -1.31 -13.96 8.22
C SER A 123 -1.89 -12.59 7.82
N ARG A 124 -1.43 -11.53 8.51
CA ARG A 124 -1.75 -10.14 8.22
C ARG A 124 -1.11 -9.63 6.95
N VAL A 125 0.05 -10.18 6.55
CA VAL A 125 0.73 -9.79 5.31
C VAL A 125 0.15 -10.58 4.16
N THR A 126 -0.60 -9.90 3.30
CA THR A 126 -1.24 -10.53 2.15
C THR A 126 -0.33 -10.49 0.92
N PRO A 127 -0.45 -11.44 -0.03
CA PRO A 127 0.32 -11.39 -1.28
C PRO A 127 0.15 -10.09 -2.06
N ARG A 128 -0.99 -9.41 -1.92
CA ARG A 128 -1.23 -8.09 -2.55
C ARG A 128 -0.31 -7.02 -1.98
N GLU A 129 -0.13 -7.01 -0.66
CA GLU A 129 0.75 -6.05 -0.01
C GLU A 129 2.21 -6.25 -0.44
N ILE A 130 2.61 -7.49 -0.73
CA ILE A 130 3.93 -7.79 -1.33
C ILE A 130 4.04 -7.15 -2.72
N VAL A 131 3.05 -7.34 -3.59
CA VAL A 131 3.05 -6.73 -4.93
C VAL A 131 3.10 -5.20 -4.85
N TYR A 132 2.30 -4.58 -3.99
CA TYR A 132 2.35 -3.13 -3.79
C TYR A 132 3.69 -2.65 -3.24
N SER A 133 4.31 -3.43 -2.34
CA SER A 133 5.65 -3.12 -1.83
C SER A 133 6.68 -3.13 -2.96
N LEU A 134 6.60 -4.08 -3.91
CA LEU A 134 7.48 -4.12 -5.08
C LEU A 134 7.28 -2.91 -5.99
N VAL A 135 6.04 -2.47 -6.20
CA VAL A 135 5.73 -1.23 -6.95
C VAL A 135 6.39 -0.02 -6.31
N ALA A 136 6.31 0.10 -4.98
CA ALA A 136 6.96 1.20 -4.28
C ALA A 136 8.50 1.12 -4.35
N VAL A 137 9.10 -0.07 -4.33
CA VAL A 137 10.53 -0.24 -4.59
C VAL A 137 10.89 0.25 -5.98
N GLY A 138 10.07 -0.05 -7.00
CA GLY A 138 10.21 0.53 -8.34
C GLY A 138 10.20 2.06 -8.31
N GLY A 139 9.29 2.67 -7.54
CA GLY A 139 9.25 4.12 -7.34
C GLY A 139 10.51 4.70 -6.69
N VAL A 140 11.08 4.01 -5.69
CA VAL A 140 12.37 4.39 -5.06
C VAL A 140 13.51 4.37 -6.07
N VAL A 141 13.57 3.34 -6.93
CA VAL A 141 14.58 3.25 -7.99
C VAL A 141 14.48 4.41 -8.97
N LEU A 142 13.25 4.76 -9.40
CA LEU A 142 13.04 5.91 -10.29
C LEU A 142 13.44 7.24 -9.65
N LEU A 143 13.14 7.42 -8.36
CA LEU A 143 13.52 8.63 -7.62
C LEU A 143 15.03 8.80 -7.49
N LEU A 144 15.76 7.70 -7.33
CA LEU A 144 17.22 7.72 -7.26
C LEU A 144 17.86 7.80 -8.65
N MET A 145 17.10 7.56 -9.72
CA MET A 145 17.64 7.49 -11.08
C MET A 145 18.38 8.78 -11.52
N PRO A 146 17.84 10.01 -11.30
CA PRO A 146 18.55 11.24 -11.62
C PRO A 146 19.86 11.38 -10.84
N GLU A 147 19.86 11.04 -9.55
CA GLU A 147 21.07 11.04 -8.71
C GLU A 147 22.09 10.01 -9.20
N THR A 148 21.62 8.87 -9.75
CA THR A 148 22.49 7.87 -10.38
C THR A 148 23.05 8.28 -11.73
N ARG A 149 22.40 9.21 -12.42
CA ARG A 149 22.77 9.71 -13.75
C ARG A 149 23.59 10.99 -13.70
N ALA A 150 23.44 11.80 -12.65
CA ALA A 150 24.15 13.05 -12.46
C ALA A 150 25.68 12.85 -12.36
N GLU A 151 26.43 13.93 -12.63
CA GLU A 151 27.91 14.03 -12.62
C GLU A 151 28.59 13.44 -11.36
N PHE A 152 27.85 13.22 -10.27
CA PHE A 152 28.26 12.48 -9.08
C PHE A 152 28.86 11.09 -9.41
N PHE A 153 28.31 10.38 -10.39
CA PHE A 153 28.83 9.08 -10.84
C PHE A 153 30.07 9.17 -11.75
N ALA A 154 30.28 10.33 -12.39
CA ALA A 154 31.47 10.61 -13.18
C ALA A 154 32.67 11.02 -12.29
N ALA A 155 32.42 11.59 -11.11
CA ALA A 155 33.46 12.21 -10.27
C ALA A 155 34.07 11.32 -9.16
N GLU A 156 33.36 10.31 -8.61
CA GLU A 156 33.79 9.64 -7.37
C GLU A 156 34.54 8.30 -7.59
N GLU A 157 35.87 8.20 -7.56
CA GLU A 157 36.58 6.94 -7.94
C GLU A 157 36.20 5.64 -7.17
N ASN A 158 35.55 5.71 -5.99
CA ASN A 158 35.25 4.53 -5.16
C ASN A 158 33.76 4.11 -5.18
N PRO A 159 33.40 3.00 -5.84
CA PRO A 159 32.01 2.54 -5.97
C PRO A 159 31.36 2.13 -4.62
N LEU A 160 32.14 1.67 -3.65
CA LEU A 160 31.61 1.27 -2.32
C LEU A 160 31.09 2.47 -1.53
N LYS A 161 31.78 3.62 -1.63
CA LYS A 161 31.34 4.87 -1.01
C LYS A 161 30.06 5.39 -1.66
N ARG A 162 29.98 5.30 -3.00
CA ARG A 162 28.79 5.68 -3.80
C ARG A 162 27.54 4.92 -3.36
N TRP A 163 27.60 3.58 -3.32
CA TRP A 163 26.46 2.76 -2.89
C TRP A 163 26.13 2.96 -1.41
N GLY A 164 27.14 3.18 -0.57
CA GLY A 164 26.94 3.50 0.85
C GLY A 164 26.08 4.75 1.06
N ILE A 165 26.31 5.81 0.27
CA ILE A 165 25.56 7.07 0.35
C ILE A 165 24.08 6.86 -0.04
N LEU A 166 23.80 6.14 -1.13
CA LEU A 166 22.43 5.84 -1.57
C LEU A 166 21.64 5.00 -0.56
N LEU A 167 22.33 4.18 0.22
CA LEU A 167 21.72 3.36 1.26
C LEU A 167 21.38 4.15 2.54
N LEU A 168 21.98 5.33 2.78
CA LEU A 168 21.75 6.13 3.98
C LEU A 168 20.27 6.45 4.25
N PRO A 169 19.50 7.03 3.29
CA PRO A 169 18.08 7.31 3.51
C PRO A 169 17.24 6.03 3.67
N LEU A 170 17.62 4.92 3.03
CA LEU A 170 16.96 3.62 3.20
C LEU A 170 17.17 3.04 4.60
N ILE A 171 18.41 3.07 5.10
CA ILE A 171 18.75 2.63 6.46
C ILE A 171 18.05 3.54 7.47
N SER A 172 18.02 4.85 7.22
CA SER A 172 17.26 5.79 8.04
C SER A 172 15.77 5.43 8.09
N GLY A 173 15.15 5.17 6.94
CA GLY A 173 13.76 4.72 6.85
C GLY A 173 13.52 3.41 7.61
N LEU A 174 14.42 2.43 7.49
CA LEU A 174 14.38 1.17 8.24
C LEU A 174 14.44 1.39 9.76
N LEU A 175 15.38 2.21 10.24
CA LEU A 175 15.52 2.51 11.66
C LEU A 175 14.32 3.30 12.20
N ASN A 176 13.76 4.20 11.38
CA ASN A 176 12.53 4.92 11.72
C ASN A 176 11.33 3.97 11.82
N ALA A 177 11.18 3.04 10.88
CA ALA A 177 10.16 2.00 10.90
C ALA A 177 10.31 1.11 12.16
N LEU A 178 11.54 0.69 12.47
CA LEU A 178 11.85 -0.11 13.66
C LEU A 178 11.49 0.63 14.94
N SER A 179 11.92 1.90 15.06
CA SER A 179 11.59 2.75 16.20
C SER A 179 10.07 2.88 16.36
N GLY A 180 9.35 3.18 15.28
CA GLY A 180 7.89 3.33 15.28
C GLY A 180 7.13 2.06 15.64
N VAL A 181 7.53 0.91 15.10
CA VAL A 181 6.91 -0.40 15.39
C VAL A 181 7.12 -0.79 16.85
N ILE A 182 8.34 -0.63 17.37
CA ILE A 182 8.66 -0.90 18.77
C ILE A 182 7.83 0.02 19.68
N ASN A 183 7.79 1.32 19.37
CA ASN A 183 7.08 2.31 20.16
C ASN A 183 5.57 2.02 20.20
N ASN A 184 4.96 1.69 19.07
CA ASN A 184 3.55 1.29 19.00
C ASN A 184 3.25 0.05 19.87
N GLY A 185 4.15 -0.94 19.88
CA GLY A 185 4.04 -2.10 20.76
C GLY A 185 4.13 -1.74 22.25
N LEU A 186 4.93 -0.73 22.62
CA LEU A 186 5.01 -0.22 23.99
C LEU A 186 3.75 0.55 24.39
N VAL A 187 3.21 1.39 23.51
CA VAL A 187 1.93 2.09 23.75
C VAL A 187 0.82 1.11 24.09
N SER A 188 0.71 -0.02 23.37
CA SER A 188 -0.30 -1.05 23.69
C SER A 188 -0.14 -1.68 25.08
N LYS A 189 1.11 -1.77 25.60
CA LYS A 189 1.40 -2.34 26.92
C LYS A 189 1.24 -1.33 28.05
N MET A 190 1.35 -0.04 27.74
CA MET A 190 1.23 1.08 28.69
C MET A 190 -0.11 1.81 28.57
N GLN A 191 -1.12 1.15 28.05
CA GLN A 191 -2.47 1.70 27.98
C GLN A 191 -3.02 1.94 29.39
N ILE A 192 -3.39 3.19 29.65
CA ILE A 192 -4.07 3.65 30.83
C ILE A 192 -5.54 3.65 30.45
N LYS A 193 -6.30 2.81 31.15
CA LYS A 193 -7.73 2.65 30.92
C LYS A 193 -8.43 4.01 30.92
N ASP A 194 -9.29 4.23 29.94
CA ASP A 194 -10.10 5.46 29.76
C ASP A 194 -9.31 6.75 29.46
N HIS A 195 -7.97 6.69 29.36
CA HIS A 195 -7.11 7.85 29.09
C HIS A 195 -6.05 7.58 27.99
N PRO A 196 -6.46 7.32 26.74
CA PRO A 196 -5.53 6.98 25.65
C PRO A 196 -4.52 8.09 25.35
N PHE A 197 -4.89 9.35 25.54
CA PHE A 197 -3.98 10.49 25.41
C PHE A 197 -2.83 10.44 26.42
N LEU A 198 -3.14 10.09 27.66
CA LEU A 198 -2.17 10.06 28.74
C LEU A 198 -1.11 8.98 28.50
N SER A 199 -1.52 7.80 27.99
CA SER A 199 -0.61 6.73 27.62
C SER A 199 0.42 7.14 26.59
N ILE A 200 0.00 7.92 25.59
CA ILE A 200 0.90 8.35 24.53
C ILE A 200 1.95 9.31 25.09
N PHE A 201 1.57 10.28 25.91
CA PHE A 201 2.53 11.19 26.54
C PHE A 201 3.48 10.48 27.51
N VAL A 202 2.99 9.50 28.28
CA VAL A 202 3.84 8.71 29.18
C VAL A 202 4.90 7.94 28.39
N VAL A 203 4.50 7.34 27.26
CA VAL A 203 5.42 6.64 26.36
C VAL A 203 6.38 7.63 25.70
N ASP A 204 5.89 8.75 25.18
CA ASP A 204 6.70 9.80 24.54
C ASP A 204 7.75 10.39 25.48
N ILE A 205 7.48 10.54 26.77
CA ILE A 205 8.46 11.04 27.74
C ILE A 205 9.55 10.01 28.01
N ASN A 206 9.17 8.76 28.26
CA ASN A 206 10.16 7.71 28.51
C ASN A 206 11.03 7.47 27.26
N TYR A 207 10.41 7.46 26.08
CA TYR A 207 11.09 7.39 24.79
C TYR A 207 11.97 8.61 24.51
N GLY A 208 11.43 9.81 24.72
CA GLY A 208 12.10 11.09 24.49
C GLY A 208 13.32 11.28 25.39
N PHE A 209 13.26 10.78 26.64
CA PHE A 209 14.42 10.76 27.53
C PHE A 209 15.63 10.04 26.90
N PHE A 210 15.42 8.86 26.31
CA PHE A 210 16.50 8.14 25.63
C PHE A 210 16.91 8.84 24.33
N CYS A 211 15.98 9.44 23.59
CA CYS A 211 16.32 10.24 22.40
C CYS A 211 17.26 11.40 22.75
N VAL A 212 16.98 12.12 23.84
CA VAL A 212 17.85 13.20 24.33
C VAL A 212 19.24 12.68 24.70
N ILE A 213 19.33 11.55 25.41
CA ILE A 213 20.62 10.95 25.77
C ILE A 213 21.43 10.59 24.51
N PHE A 214 20.83 9.87 23.56
CA PHE A 214 21.53 9.46 22.34
C PHE A 214 21.87 10.65 21.45
N ALA A 215 21.02 11.67 21.39
CA ALA A 215 21.32 12.90 20.65
C ALA A 215 22.48 13.67 21.30
N ALA A 216 22.54 13.72 22.64
CA ALA A 216 23.66 14.31 23.37
C ALA A 216 24.97 13.54 23.12
N ILE A 217 24.93 12.21 23.08
CA ILE A 217 26.08 11.37 22.71
C ILE A 217 26.51 11.66 21.27
N GLY A 218 25.56 11.72 20.33
CA GLY A 218 25.84 12.06 18.93
C GLY A 218 26.47 13.44 18.79
N TRP A 219 25.99 14.43 19.53
CA TRP A 219 26.56 15.77 19.55
C TRP A 219 27.96 15.79 20.15
N ALA A 220 28.19 15.14 21.30
CA ALA A 220 29.51 15.03 21.92
C ALA A 220 30.51 14.29 21.01
N ALA A 221 30.03 13.33 20.22
CA ALA A 221 30.85 12.59 19.25
C ALA A 221 31.05 13.34 17.93
N SER A 222 30.24 14.35 17.63
CA SER A 222 30.26 15.05 16.34
C SER A 222 31.62 15.64 15.94
N PRO A 223 32.47 16.19 16.84
CA PRO A 223 33.77 16.73 16.44
C PRO A 223 34.72 15.67 15.85
N TYR A 224 34.54 14.39 16.21
CA TYR A 224 35.38 13.29 15.69
C TYR A 224 35.02 12.87 14.27
N PHE A 225 33.77 13.12 13.85
CA PHE A 225 33.26 12.71 12.53
C PHE A 225 33.01 13.89 11.58
N MET A 226 32.91 15.11 12.12
CA MET A 226 32.63 16.35 11.40
C MET A 226 33.51 17.48 11.94
N ALA A 227 34.83 17.40 11.69
CA ALA A 227 35.84 18.27 12.28
C ALA A 227 35.66 19.79 12.02
N ASP A 228 34.92 20.16 10.96
CA ASP A 228 34.70 21.56 10.55
C ASP A 228 33.27 22.08 10.83
N ALA A 229 32.41 21.28 11.46
CA ALA A 229 30.99 21.64 11.64
C ALA A 229 30.76 22.50 12.90
N SER A 230 31.28 23.73 12.89
CA SER A 230 30.98 24.73 13.93
C SER A 230 29.58 25.32 13.74
N SER A 231 28.84 25.49 14.84
CA SER A 231 27.48 26.08 14.81
C SER A 231 27.52 27.59 14.90
N THR A 232 26.81 28.24 13.99
CA THR A 232 26.56 29.69 14.00
C THR A 232 25.10 29.97 14.36
N TYR A 233 24.89 30.48 15.57
CA TYR A 233 23.56 30.76 16.10
C TYR A 233 23.03 32.12 15.64
N THR A 234 22.49 32.17 14.42
CA THR A 234 21.77 33.35 13.94
C THR A 234 20.34 33.38 14.51
N PRO A 235 19.71 34.56 14.72
CA PRO A 235 18.32 34.64 15.16
C PRO A 235 17.35 33.87 14.25
N ALA A 236 17.63 33.84 12.94
CA ALA A 236 16.84 33.11 11.97
C ALA A 236 16.98 31.59 12.13
N ALA A 237 18.20 31.07 12.32
CA ALA A 237 18.44 29.63 12.52
C ALA A 237 17.84 29.14 13.84
N VAL A 238 17.99 29.91 14.93
CA VAL A 238 17.35 29.61 16.22
C VAL A 238 15.82 29.65 16.10
N GLY A 239 15.27 30.66 15.41
CA GLY A 239 13.85 30.75 15.11
C GLY A 239 13.32 29.55 14.33
N GLY A 240 14.06 29.10 13.31
CA GLY A 240 13.76 27.90 12.54
C GLY A 240 13.78 26.62 13.38
N MET A 241 14.78 26.44 14.25
CA MET A 241 14.89 25.31 15.16
C MET A 241 13.74 25.27 16.19
N LEU A 242 13.37 26.42 16.75
CA LEU A 242 12.22 26.55 17.65
C LEU A 242 10.90 26.26 16.92
N PHE A 243 10.74 26.80 15.70
CA PHE A 243 9.57 26.54 14.86
C PHE A 243 9.44 25.05 14.54
N PHE A 244 10.53 24.41 14.13
CA PHE A 244 10.58 22.98 13.89
C PHE A 244 10.16 22.17 15.12
N SER A 245 10.78 22.44 16.27
CA SER A 245 10.54 21.68 17.49
C SER A 245 9.12 21.85 18.02
N LEU A 246 8.66 23.10 18.15
CA LEU A 246 7.38 23.43 18.79
C LEU A 246 6.19 23.25 17.84
N VAL A 247 6.29 23.78 16.63
CA VAL A 247 5.18 23.85 15.68
C VAL A 247 5.12 22.58 14.84
N ILE A 248 6.24 22.10 14.32
CA ILE A 248 6.21 20.92 13.45
C ILE A 248 6.12 19.64 14.29
N VAL A 249 7.10 19.41 15.16
CA VAL A 249 7.18 18.12 15.86
C VAL A 249 6.11 17.99 16.94
N VAL A 250 6.00 18.93 17.88
CA VAL A 250 5.06 18.79 19.02
C VAL A 250 3.62 18.97 18.57
N LEU A 251 3.28 20.08 17.91
CA LEU A 251 1.89 20.31 17.47
C LEU A 251 1.48 19.33 16.36
N GLY A 252 2.38 18.98 15.44
CA GLY A 252 2.12 17.93 14.44
C GLY A 252 1.85 16.57 15.08
N ARG A 253 2.69 16.14 16.03
CA ARG A 253 2.49 14.87 16.77
C ARG A 253 1.20 14.89 17.58
N LEU A 254 0.90 15.98 18.29
CA LEU A 254 -0.34 16.13 19.05
C LEU A 254 -1.56 16.01 18.13
N SER A 255 -1.53 16.69 16.98
CA SER A 255 -2.61 16.66 15.98
C SER A 255 -2.77 15.24 15.41
N PHE A 256 -1.68 14.56 15.09
CA PHE A 256 -1.70 13.17 14.63
C PHE A 256 -2.32 12.21 15.66
N VAL A 257 -1.92 12.36 16.93
CA VAL A 257 -2.45 11.58 18.04
C VAL A 257 -3.94 11.85 18.26
N LEU A 258 -4.37 13.12 18.23
CA LEU A 258 -5.78 13.52 18.32
C LEU A 258 -6.61 12.96 17.17
N ALA A 259 -6.06 12.96 15.96
CA ALA A 259 -6.70 12.37 14.79
C ALA A 259 -6.94 10.87 15.01
N ARG A 260 -5.90 10.11 15.38
CA ARG A 260 -6.00 8.67 15.60
C ARG A 260 -6.92 8.30 16.76
N ALA A 261 -6.85 9.03 17.87
CA ALA A 261 -7.67 8.75 19.05
C ALA A 261 -9.17 8.99 18.81
N ARG A 262 -9.52 9.91 17.90
CA ARG A 262 -10.93 10.26 17.60
C ARG A 262 -11.48 9.59 16.34
N ALA A 263 -10.62 8.98 15.52
CA ALA A 263 -11.05 8.35 14.28
C ALA A 263 -11.65 6.97 14.53
N LYS A 264 -12.80 6.70 13.90
CA LYS A 264 -13.40 5.36 13.84
C LYS A 264 -12.86 4.52 12.68
N MET A 265 -12.23 5.17 11.71
CA MET A 265 -11.64 4.58 10.50
C MET A 265 -10.14 4.84 10.52
N ASP A 266 -9.37 4.03 9.81
CA ASP A 266 -7.93 4.22 9.71
C ASP A 266 -7.62 5.45 8.84
N LEU A 267 -7.10 6.52 9.46
CA LEU A 267 -6.72 7.76 8.78
C LEU A 267 -5.27 7.74 8.28
N MET A 268 -4.52 6.66 8.51
CA MET A 268 -3.13 6.54 8.06
C MET A 268 -2.98 6.67 6.54
N VAL A 269 -4.03 6.34 5.79
CA VAL A 269 -4.12 6.52 4.33
C VAL A 269 -3.82 7.98 3.91
N LEU A 270 -4.26 8.96 4.71
CA LEU A 270 -4.03 10.38 4.40
C LEU A 270 -2.55 10.77 4.52
N TRP A 271 -1.77 10.02 5.29
CA TRP A 271 -0.35 10.30 5.52
C TRP A 271 0.46 10.27 4.22
N PHE A 272 -0.01 9.60 3.17
CA PHE A 272 0.67 9.56 1.88
C PHE A 272 0.54 10.83 1.05
N ILE A 273 -0.23 11.81 1.51
CA ILE A 273 -0.20 13.18 0.97
C ILE A 273 1.10 13.90 1.40
N LEU A 274 1.71 13.48 2.52
CA LEU A 274 2.93 14.08 3.07
C LEU A 274 4.07 14.22 2.06
N PRO A 275 4.55 13.15 1.38
CA PRO A 275 5.66 13.27 0.42
C PRO A 275 5.34 14.24 -0.72
N ILE A 276 4.11 14.24 -1.23
CA ILE A 276 3.67 15.16 -2.30
C ILE A 276 3.77 16.62 -1.82
N LEU A 277 3.26 16.92 -0.63
CA LEU A 277 3.34 18.26 -0.07
C LEU A 277 4.79 18.67 0.23
N THR A 278 5.61 17.76 0.74
CA THR A 278 7.03 18.02 0.98
C THR A 278 7.74 18.42 -0.31
N LEU A 279 7.54 17.69 -1.41
CA LEU A 279 8.09 18.04 -2.73
C LEU A 279 7.56 19.38 -3.23
N PHE A 280 6.27 19.64 -3.05
CA PHE A 280 5.67 20.94 -3.40
C PHE A 280 6.32 22.10 -2.64
N TRP A 281 6.59 21.94 -1.34
CA TRP A 281 7.29 22.96 -0.56
C TRP A 281 8.72 23.15 -1.03
N LEU A 282 9.46 22.06 -1.24
CA LEU A 282 10.85 22.13 -1.72
C LEU A 282 10.94 22.90 -3.05
N TRP A 283 9.99 22.67 -3.95
CA TRP A 283 9.89 23.42 -5.20
C TRP A 283 9.50 24.89 -4.98
N LEU A 284 8.49 25.15 -4.14
CA LEU A 284 8.03 26.51 -3.86
C LEU A 284 9.14 27.37 -3.23
N PHE A 285 10.00 26.78 -2.40
CA PHE A 285 11.15 27.44 -1.79
C PHE A 285 12.41 27.46 -2.68
N GLY A 286 12.34 26.93 -3.91
CA GLY A 286 13.48 26.87 -4.82
C GLY A 286 14.63 25.97 -4.34
N MET A 287 14.33 25.00 -3.46
CA MET A 287 15.32 24.07 -2.89
C MET A 287 15.46 22.77 -3.69
N ALA A 288 14.52 22.47 -4.59
CA ALA A 288 14.60 21.34 -5.50
C ALA A 288 13.86 21.63 -6.81
N GLU A 289 14.42 21.16 -7.92
CA GLU A 289 13.70 21.09 -9.19
C GLU A 289 12.82 19.83 -9.22
N ILE A 290 11.57 19.98 -9.63
CA ILE A 290 10.67 18.84 -9.81
C ILE A 290 10.92 18.26 -11.20
N THR A 291 11.68 17.18 -11.27
CA THR A 291 11.84 16.41 -12.50
C THR A 291 10.69 15.41 -12.69
N GLY A 292 10.49 14.95 -13.92
CA GLY A 292 9.44 13.98 -14.22
C GLY A 292 9.65 12.63 -13.50
N GLU A 293 10.90 12.21 -13.30
CA GLU A 293 11.25 11.00 -12.54
C GLU A 293 10.83 11.11 -11.08
N ILE A 294 11.02 12.28 -10.47
CA ILE A 294 10.61 12.53 -9.08
C ILE A 294 9.09 12.44 -8.95
N VAL A 295 8.35 13.06 -9.87
CA VAL A 295 6.87 12.99 -9.87
C VAL A 295 6.39 11.57 -10.03
N LEU A 296 6.95 10.83 -10.98
CA LEU A 296 6.56 9.45 -11.30
C LEU A 296 6.89 8.49 -10.15
N GLY A 297 8.10 8.57 -9.59
CA GLY A 297 8.51 7.73 -8.47
C GLY A 297 7.73 8.05 -7.18
N ALA A 298 7.49 9.33 -6.89
CA ALA A 298 6.65 9.73 -5.77
C ALA A 298 5.19 9.26 -5.93
N ALA A 299 4.64 9.32 -7.15
CA ALA A 299 3.32 8.79 -7.46
C ALA A 299 3.25 7.27 -7.23
N MET A 300 4.25 6.50 -7.68
CA MET A 300 4.32 5.05 -7.45
C MET A 300 4.36 4.70 -5.96
N ILE A 301 5.23 5.36 -5.19
CA ILE A 301 5.32 5.14 -3.74
C ILE A 301 4.00 5.49 -3.06
N THR A 302 3.42 6.66 -3.40
CA THR A 302 2.17 7.14 -2.81
C THR A 302 1.00 6.21 -3.11
N VAL A 303 0.85 5.79 -4.37
CA VAL A 303 -0.23 4.87 -4.79
C VAL A 303 -0.07 3.50 -4.14
N ALA A 304 1.14 2.93 -4.13
CA ALA A 304 1.39 1.64 -3.47
C ALA A 304 1.03 1.67 -1.98
N ASN A 305 1.47 2.70 -1.30
CA ASN A 305 1.17 2.95 0.10
C ASN A 305 -0.34 3.15 0.37
N LEU A 306 -1.01 3.93 -0.49
CA LEU A 306 -2.46 4.14 -0.46
C LEU A 306 -3.19 2.79 -0.60
N LEU A 307 -2.74 1.93 -1.51
CA LEU A 307 -3.36 0.62 -1.74
C LEU A 307 -3.16 -0.36 -0.59
N ILE A 308 -1.99 -0.34 0.04
CA ILE A 308 -1.73 -1.13 1.26
C ILE A 308 -2.67 -0.67 2.39
N SER A 309 -2.84 0.63 2.56
CA SER A 309 -3.55 1.18 3.72
C SER A 309 -5.06 1.24 3.55
N ALA A 310 -5.55 1.60 2.35
CA ALA A 310 -6.97 1.72 2.07
C ALA A 310 -7.68 0.36 2.07
N ARG A 311 -6.94 -0.74 1.90
CA ARG A 311 -7.46 -2.11 1.72
C ARG A 311 -8.69 -2.09 0.81
N PRO A 312 -8.52 -1.62 -0.44
CA PRO A 312 -9.63 -1.51 -1.40
C PRO A 312 -10.27 -2.88 -1.65
N ASP A 313 -11.39 -2.88 -2.37
CA ASP A 313 -12.19 -4.08 -2.68
C ASP A 313 -11.33 -5.31 -2.97
N ASP A 314 -11.78 -6.46 -2.49
CA ASP A 314 -11.08 -7.73 -2.55
C ASP A 314 -10.96 -8.32 -3.97
N ARG A 315 -11.38 -7.56 -4.97
CA ARG A 315 -11.31 -7.91 -6.38
C ARG A 315 -9.88 -7.76 -6.89
N ILE A 316 -9.45 -8.62 -7.82
CA ILE A 316 -8.11 -8.56 -8.43
C ILE A 316 -8.04 -7.43 -9.47
N SER A 317 -9.15 -7.14 -10.13
CA SER A 317 -9.33 -6.06 -11.12
C SER A 317 -8.80 -4.71 -10.63
N TYR A 318 -9.14 -4.31 -9.41
CA TYR A 318 -8.71 -3.02 -8.87
C TYR A 318 -7.17 -2.91 -8.71
N PRO A 319 -6.47 -3.81 -7.98
CA PRO A 319 -5.00 -3.84 -7.93
C PRO A 319 -4.35 -3.85 -9.31
N ALA A 320 -4.81 -4.75 -10.19
CA ALA A 320 -4.16 -4.98 -11.48
C ALA A 320 -4.23 -3.75 -12.38
N THR A 321 -5.36 -3.04 -12.34
CA THR A 321 -5.56 -1.80 -13.10
C THR A 321 -4.61 -0.71 -12.66
N LEU A 322 -4.47 -0.51 -11.34
CA LEU A 322 -3.59 0.53 -10.82
C LEU A 322 -2.12 0.22 -11.07
N ILE A 323 -1.72 -1.06 -10.93
CA ILE A 323 -0.36 -1.50 -11.28
C ILE A 323 -0.11 -1.28 -12.76
N SER A 324 -1.04 -1.66 -13.64
CA SER A 324 -0.93 -1.44 -15.08
C SER A 324 -0.84 0.03 -15.42
N LEU A 325 -1.65 0.88 -14.81
CA LEU A 325 -1.60 2.33 -15.00
C LEU A 325 -0.22 2.88 -14.66
N LEU A 326 0.34 2.49 -13.51
CA LEU A 326 1.69 2.92 -13.10
C LEU A 326 2.76 2.40 -14.06
N LEU A 327 2.76 1.10 -14.39
CA LEU A 327 3.77 0.51 -15.27
C LEU A 327 3.75 1.11 -16.68
N VAL A 328 2.56 1.28 -17.26
CA VAL A 328 2.40 1.90 -18.59
C VAL A 328 2.77 3.37 -18.55
N SER A 329 2.47 4.09 -17.46
CA SER A 329 2.91 5.48 -17.29
C SER A 329 4.44 5.59 -17.24
N VAL A 330 5.10 4.69 -16.50
CA VAL A 330 6.57 4.64 -16.44
C VAL A 330 7.15 4.36 -17.82
N TYR A 331 6.61 3.37 -18.52
CA TYR A 331 7.05 3.05 -19.87
C TYR A 331 6.87 4.24 -20.82
N CYS A 332 5.68 4.86 -20.85
CA CYS A 332 5.42 5.99 -21.73
C CYS A 332 6.32 7.19 -21.42
N PHE A 333 6.67 7.39 -20.15
CA PHE A 333 7.57 8.47 -19.74
C PHE A 333 9.01 8.29 -20.28
N PHE A 334 9.53 7.06 -20.31
CA PHE A 334 10.92 6.80 -20.72
C PHE A 334 11.08 6.41 -22.19
N THR A 335 10.03 5.94 -22.84
CA THR A 335 10.07 5.43 -24.22
C THR A 335 9.27 6.33 -25.12
N ASN A 336 9.92 6.94 -26.12
CA ASN A 336 9.20 7.58 -27.22
C ASN A 336 8.47 6.52 -28.04
N GLY A 337 7.21 6.79 -28.39
CA GLY A 337 6.47 5.92 -29.29
C GLY A 337 6.98 6.04 -30.73
N LEU A 338 6.75 5.00 -31.53
CA LEU A 338 7.26 4.89 -32.91
C LEU A 338 6.56 5.79 -33.94
N ASP A 339 5.51 6.51 -33.53
CA ASP A 339 4.70 7.42 -34.36
C ASP A 339 4.22 6.82 -35.69
N VAL A 340 3.09 6.10 -35.64
CA VAL A 340 2.44 5.55 -36.85
C VAL A 340 1.31 6.48 -37.28
N GLU A 341 1.31 6.90 -38.56
CA GLU A 341 0.30 7.82 -39.12
C GLU A 341 -1.14 7.37 -38.83
N ASP A 342 -1.42 6.07 -38.97
CA ASP A 342 -2.74 5.47 -38.75
C ASP A 342 -2.90 4.83 -37.35
N TYR A 343 -2.20 5.34 -36.33
CA TYR A 343 -2.17 4.78 -34.98
C TYR A 343 -3.57 4.45 -34.42
N TYR A 344 -4.48 5.43 -34.45
CA TYR A 344 -5.82 5.27 -33.88
C TYR A 344 -6.65 4.24 -34.66
N GLU A 345 -6.50 4.20 -35.98
CA GLU A 345 -7.20 3.24 -36.84
C GLU A 345 -6.68 1.82 -36.59
N ALA A 346 -5.35 1.64 -36.61
CA ALA A 346 -4.71 0.35 -36.41
C ALA A 346 -5.03 -0.28 -35.05
N ILE A 347 -5.12 0.53 -33.99
CA ILE A 347 -5.42 0.05 -32.63
C ILE A 347 -6.91 -0.15 -32.38
N SER A 348 -7.77 0.58 -33.09
CA SER A 348 -9.21 0.39 -32.96
C SER A 348 -9.63 -1.05 -33.31
N VAL A 349 -8.95 -1.69 -34.26
CA VAL A 349 -9.25 -3.06 -34.71
C VAL A 349 -9.12 -4.09 -33.57
N PRO A 350 -7.95 -4.30 -32.95
CA PRO A 350 -7.82 -5.25 -31.85
C PRO A 350 -8.68 -4.87 -30.64
N LEU A 351 -8.85 -3.57 -30.34
CA LEU A 351 -9.73 -3.12 -29.26
C LEU A 351 -11.21 -3.41 -29.53
N PHE A 352 -11.66 -3.30 -30.78
CA PHE A 352 -13.02 -3.64 -31.18
C PHE A 352 -13.30 -5.13 -30.99
N PHE A 353 -12.40 -5.99 -31.47
CA PHE A 353 -12.50 -7.44 -31.22
C PHE A 353 -12.44 -7.77 -29.74
N TYR A 354 -11.55 -7.12 -28.99
CA TYR A 354 -11.45 -7.27 -27.54
C TYR A 354 -12.78 -6.93 -26.86
N ALA A 355 -13.34 -5.75 -27.15
CA ALA A 355 -14.59 -5.29 -26.57
C ALA A 355 -15.77 -6.23 -26.87
N ILE A 356 -15.86 -6.73 -28.11
CA ILE A 356 -16.89 -7.70 -28.51
C ILE A 356 -16.77 -9.00 -27.72
N ILE A 357 -15.57 -9.59 -27.67
CA ILE A 357 -15.33 -10.86 -26.97
C ILE A 357 -15.64 -10.70 -25.48
N VAL A 358 -15.16 -9.62 -24.87
CA VAL A 358 -15.49 -9.27 -23.48
C VAL A 358 -16.99 -9.17 -23.29
N ALA A 359 -17.69 -8.41 -24.14
CA ALA A 359 -19.11 -8.17 -23.98
C ALA A 359 -19.91 -9.48 -24.02
N PHE A 360 -19.65 -10.33 -25.01
CA PHE A 360 -20.28 -11.66 -25.10
C PHE A 360 -19.95 -12.54 -23.90
N LEU A 361 -18.69 -12.53 -23.47
CA LEU A 361 -18.24 -13.37 -22.37
C LEU A 361 -18.85 -12.88 -21.04
N MET A 362 -18.81 -11.58 -20.74
CA MET A 362 -19.47 -10.99 -19.58
C MET A 362 -20.97 -11.23 -19.59
N GLU A 363 -21.65 -11.02 -20.72
CA GLU A 363 -23.09 -11.27 -20.84
C GLU A 363 -23.41 -12.74 -20.57
N ARG A 364 -22.66 -13.67 -21.16
CA ARG A 364 -22.85 -15.11 -20.92
C ARG A 364 -22.60 -15.49 -19.46
N LEU A 365 -21.56 -14.92 -18.83
CA LEU A 365 -21.30 -15.12 -17.39
C LEU A 365 -22.47 -14.60 -16.55
N ILE A 366 -22.91 -13.36 -16.78
CA ILE A 366 -24.02 -12.74 -16.03
C ILE A 366 -25.34 -13.50 -16.24
N ARG A 367 -25.65 -13.91 -17.48
CA ARG A 367 -26.85 -14.71 -17.78
C ARG A 367 -26.81 -16.06 -17.10
N ARG A 368 -25.66 -16.74 -17.10
CA ARG A 368 -25.48 -18.01 -16.40
C ARG A 368 -25.61 -17.83 -14.89
N ASP A 369 -25.02 -16.78 -14.32
CA ASP A 369 -25.11 -16.53 -12.88
C ASP A 369 -26.57 -16.27 -12.46
N ARG A 370 -27.32 -15.47 -13.23
CA ARG A 370 -28.77 -15.28 -13.01
C ARG A 370 -29.54 -16.60 -13.11
N PHE A 371 -29.21 -17.43 -14.10
CA PHE A 371 -29.84 -18.74 -14.28
C PHE A 371 -29.55 -19.71 -13.11
N GLU A 372 -28.29 -19.78 -12.64
CA GLU A 372 -27.89 -20.56 -11.46
C GLU A 372 -28.64 -20.08 -10.20
N GLU A 373 -28.72 -18.76 -10.00
CA GLU A 373 -29.44 -18.14 -8.88
C GLU A 373 -30.95 -18.43 -8.93
N ASP A 374 -31.58 -18.26 -10.10
CA ASP A 374 -33.01 -18.49 -10.29
C ASP A 374 -33.38 -19.96 -10.01
N ILE A 375 -32.59 -20.92 -10.49
CA ILE A 375 -32.79 -22.35 -10.22
C ILE A 375 -32.69 -22.63 -8.71
N VAL A 376 -31.68 -22.10 -8.03
CA VAL A 376 -31.53 -22.39 -6.60
C VAL A 376 -32.61 -21.74 -5.78
N VAL A 377 -33.06 -20.52 -6.10
CA VAL A 377 -34.21 -19.91 -5.45
C VAL A 377 -35.45 -20.79 -5.63
N GLU A 378 -35.65 -21.36 -6.81
CA GLU A 378 -36.78 -22.22 -7.10
C GLU A 378 -36.72 -23.56 -6.36
N ILE A 379 -35.58 -24.26 -6.40
CA ILE A 379 -35.37 -25.50 -5.63
C ILE A 379 -35.58 -25.22 -4.13
N THR A 380 -35.05 -24.10 -3.63
CA THR A 380 -35.15 -23.73 -2.22
C THR A 380 -36.61 -23.46 -1.82
N ARG A 381 -37.39 -22.74 -2.64
CA ARG A 381 -38.83 -22.53 -2.40
C ARG A 381 -39.61 -23.85 -2.45
N HIS A 382 -39.27 -24.76 -3.35
CA HIS A 382 -39.94 -26.06 -3.43
C HIS A 382 -39.63 -26.93 -2.21
N VAL A 383 -38.38 -26.93 -1.74
CA VAL A 383 -37.96 -27.57 -0.47
C VAL A 383 -38.70 -26.94 0.71
N GLU A 384 -38.96 -25.62 0.69
CA GLU A 384 -39.72 -24.94 1.73
C GLU A 384 -41.20 -25.39 1.75
N GLN A 385 -41.84 -25.49 0.60
CA GLN A 385 -43.28 -25.81 0.51
C GLN A 385 -43.57 -27.30 0.66
N LYS A 386 -42.80 -28.17 0.01
CA LYS A 386 -43.07 -29.62 -0.10
C LYS A 386 -42.03 -30.51 0.60
N GLY A 387 -40.95 -29.93 1.13
CA GLY A 387 -39.87 -30.68 1.76
C GLY A 387 -40.20 -31.21 3.16
N PRO A 388 -39.18 -31.66 3.92
CA PRO A 388 -39.35 -32.25 5.24
C PRO A 388 -40.02 -31.28 6.22
N ARG A 389 -40.95 -31.78 7.05
CA ARG A 389 -41.55 -31.01 8.17
C ARG A 389 -40.51 -30.63 9.23
N ASP A 390 -39.47 -31.45 9.39
CA ASP A 390 -38.35 -31.17 10.30
C ASP A 390 -37.48 -30.03 9.74
N VAL A 391 -37.49 -28.90 10.45
CA VAL A 391 -36.73 -27.69 10.13
C VAL A 391 -35.24 -27.99 9.99
N LYS A 392 -34.66 -28.88 10.80
CA LYS A 392 -33.23 -29.20 10.73
C LYS A 392 -32.89 -29.92 9.43
N LYS A 393 -33.72 -30.86 8.99
CA LYS A 393 -33.54 -31.58 7.71
C LYS A 393 -33.76 -30.65 6.52
N LYS A 394 -34.75 -29.76 6.60
CA LYS A 394 -35.00 -28.72 5.59
C LYS A 394 -33.78 -27.81 5.43
N VAL A 395 -33.26 -27.24 6.53
CA VAL A 395 -32.07 -26.38 6.52
C VAL A 395 -30.84 -27.12 6.00
N ALA A 396 -30.62 -28.37 6.41
CA ALA A 396 -29.50 -29.16 5.93
C ALA A 396 -29.53 -29.40 4.42
N LEU A 397 -30.73 -29.59 3.85
CA LEU A 397 -30.91 -29.83 2.42
C LEU A 397 -30.79 -28.54 1.60
N ILE A 398 -31.37 -27.43 2.08
CA ILE A 398 -31.15 -26.11 1.48
C ILE A 398 -29.65 -25.78 1.50
N ASN A 399 -28.98 -25.98 2.64
CA ASN A 399 -27.54 -25.79 2.74
C ASN A 399 -26.78 -26.66 1.75
N GLN A 400 -27.18 -27.92 1.51
CA GLN A 400 -26.56 -28.76 0.50
C GLN A 400 -26.73 -28.17 -0.92
N VAL A 401 -27.94 -27.76 -1.31
CA VAL A 401 -28.21 -27.13 -2.62
C VAL A 401 -27.44 -25.82 -2.77
N THR A 402 -27.51 -24.92 -1.79
CA THR A 402 -26.75 -23.66 -1.82
C THR A 402 -25.25 -23.94 -1.84
N SER A 403 -24.80 -25.00 -1.17
CA SER A 403 -23.39 -25.36 -1.13
C SER A 403 -22.85 -25.92 -2.45
N ILE A 404 -23.72 -26.42 -3.35
CA ILE A 404 -23.35 -26.77 -4.73
C ILE A 404 -22.94 -25.51 -5.50
N ILE A 405 -23.61 -24.37 -5.29
CA ILE A 405 -23.18 -23.09 -5.86
C ILE A 405 -21.90 -22.58 -5.16
N LYS A 406 -21.79 -22.78 -3.85
CA LYS A 406 -20.67 -22.24 -3.05
C LYS A 406 -19.33 -22.93 -3.32
N THR A 407 -19.31 -24.21 -3.67
CA THR A 407 -18.06 -24.97 -3.85
C THR A 407 -17.59 -24.96 -5.30
N ASN A 408 -16.26 -24.87 -5.47
CA ASN A 408 -15.57 -24.99 -6.76
C ASN A 408 -14.96 -26.39 -6.96
N ASP A 409 -14.98 -27.23 -5.92
CA ASP A 409 -14.49 -28.59 -6.00
C ASP A 409 -15.53 -29.45 -6.72
N LEU A 410 -15.22 -29.87 -7.95
CA LEU A 410 -16.10 -30.70 -8.77
C LEU A 410 -16.41 -32.03 -8.08
N ASP A 411 -15.48 -32.61 -7.34
CA ASP A 411 -15.69 -33.85 -6.59
C ASP A 411 -16.67 -33.62 -5.43
N GLU A 412 -16.62 -32.43 -4.82
CA GLU A 412 -17.54 -32.06 -3.76
C GLU A 412 -18.94 -31.71 -4.30
N VAL A 413 -19.01 -31.08 -5.48
CA VAL A 413 -20.28 -30.88 -6.21
C VAL A 413 -20.90 -32.24 -6.52
N ASP A 414 -20.15 -33.16 -7.12
CA ASP A 414 -20.66 -34.49 -7.49
C ASP A 414 -21.09 -35.27 -6.24
N LYS A 415 -20.27 -35.33 -5.18
CA LYS A 415 -20.66 -35.98 -3.91
C LYS A 415 -21.98 -35.43 -3.35
N ARG A 416 -22.18 -34.11 -3.38
CA ARG A 416 -23.38 -33.47 -2.85
C ARG A 416 -24.58 -33.71 -3.77
N TYR A 417 -24.39 -33.63 -5.07
CA TYR A 417 -25.40 -33.95 -6.06
C TYR A 417 -25.87 -35.41 -5.94
N GLN A 418 -24.94 -36.36 -5.91
CA GLN A 418 -25.23 -37.79 -5.71
C GLN A 418 -25.96 -38.02 -4.38
N LYS A 419 -25.58 -37.32 -3.31
CA LYS A 419 -26.26 -37.42 -2.01
C LYS A 419 -27.71 -36.95 -2.08
N ILE A 420 -27.98 -35.84 -2.78
CA ILE A 420 -29.35 -35.32 -2.95
C ILE A 420 -30.18 -36.26 -3.84
N ARG A 421 -29.60 -36.76 -4.93
CA ARG A 421 -30.26 -37.65 -5.89
C ARG A 421 -30.56 -39.02 -5.27
N ASN A 422 -29.61 -39.60 -4.55
CA ASN A 422 -29.72 -40.93 -3.92
C ASN A 422 -30.58 -40.93 -2.66
N ALA A 423 -30.91 -39.76 -2.09
CA ALA A 423 -31.85 -39.67 -0.97
C ALA A 423 -33.29 -40.09 -1.35
N GLY A 424 -33.59 -40.23 -2.64
CA GLY A 424 -34.83 -40.87 -3.13
C GLY A 424 -36.12 -40.17 -2.69
N HIS A 425 -36.04 -38.87 -2.39
CA HIS A 425 -37.18 -38.12 -1.92
C HIS A 425 -38.21 -37.93 -3.04
N LYS A 426 -39.41 -38.53 -2.89
CA LYS A 426 -40.50 -38.43 -3.88
C LYS A 426 -40.83 -36.99 -4.29
N TRP A 427 -40.80 -36.04 -3.34
CA TRP A 427 -41.09 -34.64 -3.59
C TRP A 427 -39.97 -33.89 -4.35
N LEU A 428 -38.78 -34.49 -4.45
CA LEU A 428 -37.65 -33.93 -5.18
C LEU A 428 -37.62 -34.38 -6.65
N LEU A 429 -38.39 -35.43 -7.01
CA LEU A 429 -38.54 -35.90 -8.40
C LEU A 429 -39.05 -34.80 -9.33
N ASP A 430 -39.95 -33.95 -8.85
CA ASP A 430 -40.46 -32.80 -9.62
C ASP A 430 -39.37 -31.76 -9.94
N MET A 431 -38.21 -31.82 -9.25
CA MET A 431 -37.12 -30.84 -9.33
C MET A 431 -35.79 -31.47 -9.77
N THR A 432 -35.76 -32.77 -10.13
CA THR A 432 -34.52 -33.42 -10.58
C THR A 432 -33.97 -32.78 -11.83
N ASP A 433 -34.82 -32.41 -12.78
CA ASP A 433 -34.39 -31.78 -14.04
C ASP A 433 -33.71 -30.43 -13.78
N LYS A 434 -34.17 -29.69 -12.76
CA LYS A 434 -33.58 -28.41 -12.35
C LYS A 434 -32.29 -28.59 -11.59
N LEU A 435 -32.21 -29.63 -10.75
CA LEU A 435 -30.97 -30.00 -10.07
C LEU A 435 -29.90 -30.46 -11.08
N ASP A 436 -30.29 -31.22 -12.10
CA ASP A 436 -29.43 -31.66 -13.19
C ASP A 436 -28.98 -30.46 -14.03
N ALA A 437 -29.89 -29.54 -14.37
CA ALA A 437 -29.56 -28.29 -15.06
C ALA A 437 -28.58 -27.42 -14.25
N LEU A 438 -28.75 -27.35 -12.92
CA LEU A 438 -27.83 -26.65 -12.03
C LEU A 438 -26.42 -27.25 -12.13
N VAL A 439 -26.28 -28.58 -12.00
CA VAL A 439 -24.96 -29.23 -12.07
C VAL A 439 -24.33 -29.13 -13.46
N LEU A 440 -25.13 -29.29 -14.53
CA LEU A 440 -24.66 -29.14 -15.90
C LEU A 440 -24.18 -27.71 -16.21
N SER A 441 -24.90 -26.70 -15.71
CA SER A 441 -24.48 -25.29 -15.85
C SER A 441 -23.13 -25.01 -15.18
N ARG A 442 -22.78 -25.75 -14.13
CA ARG A 442 -21.48 -25.66 -13.45
C ARG A 442 -20.35 -26.32 -14.24
N LEU A 443 -20.65 -27.42 -14.94
CA LEU A 443 -19.69 -28.11 -15.80
C LEU A 443 -19.34 -27.30 -17.05
N GLN A 444 -20.29 -26.48 -17.54
CA GLN A 444 -20.07 -25.53 -18.63
C GLN A 444 -19.38 -24.25 -18.11
N GLY A 445 -18.12 -24.38 -17.70
CA GLY A 445 -17.25 -23.26 -17.34
C GLY A 445 -16.94 -22.34 -18.51
N ALA A 446 -16.36 -21.16 -18.24
CA ALA A 446 -15.70 -20.41 -19.31
C ALA A 446 -14.57 -21.28 -19.86
N ASN A 447 -14.48 -21.44 -21.18
CA ASN A 447 -13.45 -22.28 -21.76
C ASN A 447 -12.10 -21.61 -21.52
N PHE A 448 -11.11 -22.37 -21.05
CA PHE A 448 -9.75 -21.88 -20.89
C PHE A 448 -9.24 -21.18 -22.17
N GLY A 449 -9.62 -21.72 -23.34
CA GLY A 449 -9.34 -21.11 -24.64
C GLY A 449 -9.90 -19.69 -24.82
N GLU A 450 -11.09 -19.38 -24.32
CA GLU A 450 -11.67 -18.03 -24.43
C GLU A 450 -10.93 -17.04 -23.54
N MET A 451 -10.55 -17.47 -22.33
CA MET A 451 -9.73 -16.66 -21.43
C MET A 451 -8.34 -16.42 -22.01
N LEU A 452 -7.76 -17.42 -22.66
CA LEU A 452 -6.47 -17.30 -23.35
C LEU A 452 -6.57 -16.35 -24.55
N VAL A 453 -7.59 -16.47 -25.39
CA VAL A 453 -7.82 -15.57 -26.53
C VAL A 453 -8.02 -14.14 -26.05
N LEU A 454 -8.86 -13.94 -25.02
CA LEU A 454 -9.08 -12.64 -24.42
C LEU A 454 -7.77 -12.03 -23.88
N LEU A 455 -6.95 -12.86 -23.23
CA LEU A 455 -5.65 -12.46 -22.71
C LEU A 455 -4.70 -12.03 -23.83
N LEU A 456 -4.60 -12.83 -24.89
CA LEU A 456 -3.71 -12.56 -26.03
C LEU A 456 -4.10 -11.28 -26.75
N ILE A 457 -5.39 -11.11 -27.06
CA ILE A 457 -5.88 -9.88 -27.72
C ILE A 457 -5.68 -8.67 -26.82
N GLY A 458 -5.95 -8.80 -25.52
CA GLY A 458 -5.70 -7.73 -24.55
C GLY A 458 -4.21 -7.35 -24.47
N PHE A 459 -3.33 -8.34 -24.44
CA PHE A 459 -1.88 -8.13 -24.42
C PHE A 459 -1.38 -7.44 -25.69
N VAL A 460 -1.80 -7.92 -26.87
CA VAL A 460 -1.47 -7.29 -28.15
C VAL A 460 -1.98 -5.84 -28.17
N SER A 461 -3.21 -5.59 -27.70
CA SER A 461 -3.77 -4.24 -27.64
C SER A 461 -2.93 -3.30 -26.77
N ILE A 462 -2.52 -3.76 -25.58
CA ILE A 462 -1.67 -2.98 -24.66
C ILE A 462 -0.29 -2.71 -25.29
N LEU A 463 0.32 -3.71 -25.92
CA LEU A 463 1.60 -3.56 -26.59
C LEU A 463 1.51 -2.55 -27.73
N SER A 464 0.49 -2.67 -28.58
CA SER A 464 0.27 -1.75 -29.69
C SER A 464 -0.01 -0.33 -29.21
N LEU A 465 -0.84 -0.17 -28.16
CA LEU A 465 -1.13 1.11 -27.52
C LEU A 465 0.14 1.78 -27.00
N ALA A 466 1.03 1.03 -26.36
CA ALA A 466 2.22 1.57 -25.74
C ALA A 466 3.33 1.86 -26.77
N VAL A 467 3.58 0.97 -27.73
CA VAL A 467 4.74 1.03 -28.63
C VAL A 467 4.53 2.00 -29.80
N TYR A 468 3.36 1.95 -30.44
CA TYR A 468 3.13 2.70 -31.70
C TYR A 468 2.55 4.10 -31.50
N ARG A 469 2.41 4.53 -30.25
CA ARG A 469 1.77 5.81 -29.94
C ARG A 469 2.52 7.02 -30.52
N PRO A 470 1.80 8.09 -30.85
CA PRO A 470 2.45 9.34 -31.18
C PRO A 470 3.20 9.91 -29.96
N PRO A 471 4.37 10.56 -30.15
CA PRO A 471 5.23 11.06 -29.08
C PRO A 471 4.74 12.41 -28.53
N TYR A 472 3.44 12.52 -28.26
CA TYR A 472 2.83 13.71 -27.64
C TYR A 472 1.93 13.30 -26.48
N PHE A 473 1.67 14.24 -25.57
CA PHE A 473 0.93 14.01 -24.31
C PHE A 473 -0.40 13.25 -24.49
N LEU A 474 -1.18 13.60 -25.53
CA LEU A 474 -2.46 12.95 -25.80
C LEU A 474 -2.30 11.49 -26.28
N GLY A 475 -1.21 11.14 -26.97
CA GLY A 475 -0.84 9.77 -27.31
C GLY A 475 -0.48 8.95 -26.06
N ASP A 476 0.34 9.52 -25.17
CA ASP A 476 0.67 8.92 -23.88
C ASP A 476 -0.57 8.68 -23.01
N ALA A 477 -1.41 9.71 -22.85
CA ALA A 477 -2.63 9.64 -22.05
C ALA A 477 -3.59 8.56 -22.57
N PHE A 478 -3.74 8.47 -23.90
CA PHE A 478 -4.57 7.45 -24.54
C PHE A 478 -4.04 6.04 -24.28
N ALA A 479 -2.72 5.83 -24.47
CA ALA A 479 -2.07 4.55 -24.21
C ALA A 479 -2.22 4.11 -22.75
N ILE A 480 -2.01 5.02 -21.79
CA ILE A 480 -2.13 4.75 -20.35
C ILE A 480 -3.57 4.36 -19.98
N ILE A 481 -4.55 5.19 -20.37
CA ILE A 481 -5.96 4.98 -19.99
C ILE A 481 -6.51 3.70 -20.59
N LEU A 482 -6.29 3.45 -21.89
CA LEU A 482 -6.83 2.27 -22.55
C LEU A 482 -6.13 0.98 -22.14
N SER A 483 -4.82 1.03 -21.86
CA SER A 483 -4.13 -0.14 -21.32
C SER A 483 -4.68 -0.50 -19.94
N ALA A 484 -4.84 0.48 -19.06
CA ALA A 484 -5.44 0.27 -17.74
C ALA A 484 -6.89 -0.23 -17.85
N ALA A 485 -7.70 0.31 -18.77
CA ALA A 485 -9.06 -0.16 -19.00
C ALA A 485 -9.11 -1.61 -19.51
N THR A 486 -8.22 -1.98 -20.45
CA THR A 486 -8.09 -3.35 -20.97
C THR A 486 -7.74 -4.31 -19.83
N VAL A 487 -6.78 -3.96 -18.98
CA VAL A 487 -6.43 -4.76 -17.80
C VAL A 487 -7.59 -4.84 -16.80
N PHE A 488 -8.26 -3.73 -16.53
CA PHE A 488 -9.43 -3.70 -15.65
C PHE A 488 -10.52 -4.64 -16.13
N VAL A 489 -10.86 -4.60 -17.41
CA VAL A 489 -11.92 -5.39 -18.03
C VAL A 489 -11.55 -6.88 -18.03
N PHE A 490 -10.30 -7.22 -18.38
CA PHE A 490 -9.80 -8.58 -18.30
C PHE A 490 -9.92 -9.15 -16.88
N PHE A 491 -9.37 -8.46 -15.90
CA PHE A 491 -9.42 -8.94 -14.52
C PHE A 491 -10.81 -8.82 -13.90
N THR A 492 -11.69 -7.95 -14.37
CA THR A 492 -13.10 -7.94 -13.99
C THR A 492 -13.78 -9.21 -14.49
N THR A 493 -13.45 -9.66 -15.69
CA THR A 493 -13.93 -10.93 -16.24
C THR A 493 -13.43 -12.12 -15.41
N VAL A 494 -12.13 -12.13 -15.07
CA VAL A 494 -11.55 -13.13 -14.15
C VAL A 494 -12.24 -13.07 -12.78
N ASP A 495 -12.47 -11.87 -12.26
CA ASP A 495 -13.15 -11.66 -11.00
C ASP A 495 -14.60 -12.12 -11.07
N LEU A 496 -15.34 -11.95 -12.17
CA LEU A 496 -16.71 -12.48 -12.32
C LEU A 496 -16.71 -14.02 -12.31
N ILE A 497 -15.75 -14.63 -13.01
CA ILE A 497 -15.52 -16.09 -12.94
C ILE A 497 -15.24 -16.52 -11.49
N ARG A 498 -14.65 -15.65 -10.66
CA ARG A 498 -14.26 -15.90 -9.27
C ARG A 498 -15.30 -15.49 -8.20
N LEU A 499 -16.04 -14.40 -8.41
CA LEU A 499 -16.95 -13.69 -7.50
C LEU A 499 -18.26 -14.45 -7.27
N ARG A 500 -18.43 -15.59 -7.96
CA ARG A 500 -19.31 -16.73 -7.63
C ARG A 500 -19.33 -17.16 -6.14
N ARG A 501 -18.63 -16.45 -5.23
CA ARG A 501 -18.39 -16.75 -3.81
C ARG A 501 -19.00 -15.78 -2.79
N LYS A 502 -19.79 -14.74 -3.13
CA LYS A 502 -20.06 -13.66 -2.14
C LYS A 502 -21.51 -13.24 -1.83
N PHE A 503 -22.53 -13.71 -2.55
CA PHE A 503 -23.93 -13.39 -2.19
C PHE A 503 -24.76 -14.67 -2.16
N PHE A 504 -25.24 -15.05 -0.97
CA PHE A 504 -26.16 -16.17 -0.85
C PHE A 504 -27.20 -15.89 0.23
N LEU A 505 -28.40 -16.40 -0.02
CA LEU A 505 -29.45 -16.57 0.98
C LEU A 505 -29.01 -17.68 1.93
N ASP A 506 -28.71 -17.29 3.17
CA ASP A 506 -28.53 -18.17 4.32
C ASP A 506 -29.88 -18.44 4.97
N VAL A 507 -29.97 -19.52 5.75
CA VAL A 507 -31.20 -19.89 6.46
C VAL A 507 -30.95 -19.79 7.96
N ASP A 508 -31.69 -18.91 8.65
CA ASP A 508 -31.58 -18.71 10.08
C ASP A 508 -32.03 -19.97 10.86
N ALA A 509 -31.78 -20.00 12.17
CA ALA A 509 -32.16 -21.10 13.05
C ALA A 509 -33.69 -21.39 13.08
N LYS A 510 -34.50 -20.52 12.49
CA LYS A 510 -35.96 -20.63 12.38
C LYS A 510 -36.42 -21.00 10.97
N GLY A 511 -35.49 -21.30 10.05
CA GLY A 511 -35.82 -21.65 8.66
C GLY A 511 -36.07 -20.44 7.75
N ARG A 512 -35.73 -19.21 8.18
CA ARG A 512 -36.02 -17.98 7.44
C ARG A 512 -34.77 -17.43 6.76
N PHE A 513 -34.96 -16.82 5.60
CA PHE A 513 -33.87 -16.29 4.80
C PHE A 513 -33.14 -15.12 5.47
N LYS A 514 -31.81 -15.14 5.41
CA LYS A 514 -30.93 -14.05 5.82
C LYS A 514 -29.75 -13.98 4.86
N LEU A 515 -29.35 -12.78 4.41
CA LEU A 515 -28.12 -12.64 3.61
C LEU A 515 -26.90 -13.06 4.45
N SER A 516 -26.14 -14.04 3.93
CA SER A 516 -24.91 -14.52 4.56
C SER A 516 -23.85 -13.41 4.55
N LYS A 517 -23.19 -13.18 5.69
CA LYS A 517 -22.12 -12.16 5.85
C LYS A 517 -20.71 -12.75 5.84
N GLU A 518 -20.57 -14.07 5.77
CA GLU A 518 -19.26 -14.71 5.89
C GLU A 518 -18.59 -14.90 4.52
N VAL A 519 -17.42 -14.28 4.40
CA VAL A 519 -16.56 -14.31 3.23
C VAL A 519 -15.26 -15.01 3.62
N THR A 520 -15.03 -16.22 3.13
CA THR A 520 -13.73 -16.92 3.29
C THR A 520 -13.18 -17.44 1.96
N ARG A 521 -12.15 -16.71 1.45
CA ARG A 521 -10.78 -17.11 1.02
C ARG A 521 -10.52 -18.60 0.67
N ILE A 522 -9.73 -19.06 -0.32
CA ILE A 522 -8.54 -18.60 -1.11
C ILE A 522 -8.56 -19.34 -2.47
N THR A 523 -7.96 -18.81 -3.55
CA THR A 523 -7.37 -19.65 -4.61
C THR A 523 -5.96 -19.14 -4.93
N ARG A 524 -4.95 -20.01 -4.76
CA ARG A 524 -3.52 -19.69 -4.97
C ARG A 524 -3.14 -19.65 -6.45
N LEU A 525 -3.77 -20.49 -7.28
CA LEU A 525 -3.42 -20.63 -8.70
C LEU A 525 -3.68 -19.34 -9.50
N ASP A 526 -4.81 -18.67 -9.27
CA ASP A 526 -5.17 -17.44 -9.99
C ASP A 526 -4.28 -16.26 -9.60
N THR A 527 -3.80 -16.24 -8.36
CA THR A 527 -2.82 -15.27 -7.89
C THR A 527 -1.49 -15.51 -8.62
N ILE A 528 -1.11 -16.77 -8.82
CA ILE A 528 0.08 -17.14 -9.59
C ILE A 528 -0.09 -16.72 -11.06
N VAL A 529 -1.24 -16.96 -11.69
CA VAL A 529 -1.49 -16.52 -13.08
C VAL A 529 -1.46 -15.00 -13.21
N SER A 530 -2.04 -14.28 -12.25
CA SER A 530 -1.98 -12.81 -12.22
C SER A 530 -0.54 -12.30 -12.06
N ILE A 531 0.24 -12.95 -11.20
CA ILE A 531 1.67 -12.64 -11.01
C ILE A 531 2.45 -12.93 -12.29
N ILE A 532 2.23 -14.07 -12.95
CA ILE A 532 2.87 -14.41 -14.22
C ILE A 532 2.54 -13.37 -15.28
N LEU A 533 1.27 -12.93 -15.38
CA LEU A 533 0.88 -11.92 -16.35
C LEU A 533 1.59 -10.59 -16.10
N VAL A 534 1.59 -10.13 -14.84
CA VAL A 534 2.31 -8.91 -14.46
C VAL A 534 3.80 -9.06 -14.78
N MET A 535 4.41 -10.21 -14.50
CA MET A 535 5.81 -10.49 -14.82
C MET A 535 6.08 -10.51 -16.33
N VAL A 536 5.17 -11.04 -17.15
CA VAL A 536 5.31 -11.06 -18.62
C VAL A 536 5.21 -9.64 -19.17
N VAL A 537 4.25 -8.84 -18.71
CA VAL A 537 4.12 -7.43 -19.11
C VAL A 537 5.37 -6.64 -18.68
N VAL A 538 5.83 -6.82 -17.44
CA VAL A 538 7.06 -6.18 -16.94
C VAL A 538 8.28 -6.63 -17.75
N THR A 539 8.45 -7.93 -18.02
CA THR A 539 9.58 -8.45 -18.81
C THR A 539 9.54 -7.93 -20.24
N ALA A 540 8.36 -7.90 -20.87
CA ALA A 540 8.19 -7.35 -22.21
C ALA A 540 8.51 -5.86 -22.26
N MET A 541 8.02 -5.09 -21.29
CA MET A 541 8.33 -3.66 -21.16
C MET A 541 9.82 -3.43 -20.93
N MET A 542 10.45 -4.18 -20.03
CA MET A 542 11.90 -4.12 -19.78
C MET A 542 12.70 -4.48 -21.01
N GLY A 543 12.30 -5.52 -21.76
CA GLY A 543 12.95 -5.90 -23.01
C GLY A 543 12.89 -4.80 -24.06
N VAL A 544 11.71 -4.17 -24.24
CA VAL A 544 11.57 -3.06 -25.19
C VAL A 544 12.36 -1.83 -24.74
N MET A 545 12.36 -1.50 -23.45
CA MET A 545 13.18 -0.41 -22.90
C MET A 545 14.67 -0.68 -23.11
N TRP A 546 15.12 -1.93 -22.95
CA TRP A 546 16.52 -2.31 -23.19
C TRP A 546 16.92 -2.15 -24.66
N PHE A 547 16.10 -2.63 -25.59
CA PHE A 547 16.37 -2.51 -27.03
C PHE A 547 16.45 -1.05 -27.49
N GLN A 548 15.55 -0.20 -27.02
CA GLN A 548 15.60 1.24 -27.37
C GLN A 548 16.75 1.97 -26.68
N TYR A 549 17.15 1.55 -25.48
CA TYR A 549 18.33 2.09 -24.81
C TYR A 549 19.60 1.85 -25.63
N ASP A 550 19.76 0.64 -26.18
CA ASP A 550 20.91 0.31 -27.04
C ASP A 550 20.91 1.14 -28.34
N ASP A 551 19.74 1.36 -28.97
CA ASP A 551 19.65 2.17 -30.21
C ASP A 551 20.02 3.65 -30.00
N ILE A 552 19.57 4.28 -28.90
CA ILE A 552 19.86 5.69 -28.61
C ILE A 552 21.35 5.90 -28.31
N TYR A 553 21.99 4.97 -27.61
CA TYR A 553 23.42 5.08 -27.28
C TYR A 553 24.36 4.65 -28.40
N MET A 554 23.90 3.82 -29.34
CA MET A 554 24.66 3.46 -30.52
C MET A 554 24.59 4.52 -31.62
N SER A 555 23.54 5.35 -31.68
CA SER A 555 23.45 6.44 -32.67
C SER A 555 24.33 7.65 -32.36
N ASP A 556 24.73 7.83 -31.09
CA ASP A 556 25.61 8.91 -30.62
C ASP A 556 27.11 8.53 -30.59
N ARG A 557 27.47 7.32 -31.07
CA ARG A 557 28.86 6.86 -31.27
C ARG A 557 29.15 6.65 -32.75
#